data_AF-A0A945BY94-F1
#
_entry.id   AF-A0A945BY94-F1
#
_cell.length_a   1.000
_cell.length_b   1.000
_cell.length_c   1.000
_cell.angle_alpha   90.00
_cell.angle_beta   90.00
_cell.angle_gamma   90.00
#
_symmetry.space_group_name_H-M   'P 1'
#
loop_
_entity.id
_entity.type
_entity.pdbx_description
1 polymer ?
#
loop_
_entity_poly.entity_id
_entity_poly.type
_entity_poly.pdbx_seq_one_letter_code
_entity_poly.pdbx_strand_id
1 'polypeptide(L)' 'DLEGAYKVMRSGEIEAYQKMLNSEDAKEGPKAFAEKRSPVWKGK' A
#
# COMPACT_ATOMS: atom_id res chain seq x y z
N ASP A 1 5.49 7.43 20.60
CA ASP A 1 4.29 6.61 20.88
C ASP A 1 3.79 6.00 19.56
N LEU A 2 2.77 5.13 19.64
CA LEU A 2 2.22 4.43 18.47
C LEU A 2 1.60 5.41 17.46
N GLU A 3 0.88 6.42 17.94
CA GLU A 3 0.19 7.39 17.10
C GLU A 3 1.18 8.23 16.26
N GLY A 4 2.25 8.69 16.89
CA GLY A 4 3.34 9.41 16.24
C GLY A 4 4.02 8.58 15.16
N ALA A 5 4.23 7.28 15.40
CA ALA A 5 4.79 6.39 14.39
C ALA A 5 3.88 6.28 13.15
N TYR A 6 2.57 6.13 13.33
CA TYR A 6 1.61 6.13 12.22
C TYR A 6 1.54 7.48 11.49
N LYS A 7 1.66 8.60 12.21
CA LYS A 7 1.75 9.95 11.61
C LYS A 7 2.96 10.06 10.71
N VAL A 8 4.15 9.66 11.16
CA VAL A 8 5.37 9.68 10.34
C VAL A 8 5.22 8.75 9.13
N MET A 9 4.71 7.53 9.32
CA MET A 9 4.48 6.61 8.20
C MET A 9 3.56 7.21 7.12
N ARG A 10 2.52 7.94 7.52
CA ARG A 10 1.54 8.57 6.61
C ARG A 10 1.89 9.98 6.15
N SER A 11 2.94 10.59 6.69
CA SER A 11 3.34 11.98 6.43
C SER A 11 3.79 12.24 4.99
N GLY A 12 4.28 11.22 4.29
CA GLY A 12 4.95 11.37 3.00
C GLY A 12 6.48 11.26 3.08
N GLU A 13 7.07 11.34 4.28
CA GLU A 13 8.52 11.38 4.47
C GLU A 13 9.23 10.05 4.15
N ILE A 14 8.52 8.93 4.26
CA ILE A 14 9.07 7.61 3.94
C ILE A 14 8.78 7.27 2.47
N GLU A 15 9.73 7.59 1.59
CA GLU A 15 9.59 7.42 0.13
C GLU A 15 9.17 6.00 -0.28
N ALA A 16 9.80 4.97 0.31
CA ALA A 16 9.47 3.58 0.01
C ALA A 16 8.02 3.23 0.37
N TYR A 17 7.52 3.78 1.48
CA TYR A 17 6.14 3.58 1.90
C TYR A 17 5.16 4.29 0.97
N GLN A 18 5.48 5.51 0.53
CA GLN A 18 4.67 6.24 -0.45
C GLN A 18 4.66 5.55 -1.81
N LYS A 19 5.80 5.05 -2.27
CA LYS A 19 5.90 4.28 -3.52
C LYS A 19 5.03 3.02 -3.46
N MET A 20 5.08 2.29 -2.35
CA MET A 20 4.22 1.13 -2.14
C MET A 20 2.74 1.52 -2.15
N LEU A 21 2.33 2.57 -1.42
CA LEU A 21 0.92 3.00 -1.37
C LEU A 21 0.37 3.44 -2.73
N ASN A 22 1.21 4.05 -3.58
CA ASN A 22 0.81 4.56 -4.89
C ASN A 22 0.92 3.53 -6.03
N SER A 23 1.43 2.32 -5.74
CA SER A 23 1.62 1.25 -6.72
C SER A 23 0.31 0.74 -7.33
N GLU A 24 0.39 0.08 -8.49
CA GLU A 24 -0.75 -0.67 -9.03
C GLU A 24 -1.14 -1.82 -8.10
N ASP A 25 -0.13 -2.43 -7.47
CA ASP A 25 -0.31 -3.56 -6.57
C ASP A 25 -1.13 -3.18 -5.32
N ALA A 26 -0.97 -1.96 -4.79
CA ALA A 26 -1.78 -1.48 -3.67
C ALA A 26 -3.28 -1.43 -4.00
N LYS A 27 -3.64 -1.26 -5.27
CA LYS A 27 -5.04 -1.30 -5.75
C LYS A 27 -5.50 -2.72 -6.11
N GLU A 28 -4.60 -3.52 -6.67
CA GLU A 28 -4.89 -4.89 -7.12
C GLU A 28 -5.28 -5.81 -5.96
N GLY A 29 -4.62 -5.71 -4.81
CA GLY A 29 -4.92 -6.55 -3.64
C GLY A 29 -6.39 -6.47 -3.20
N PRO A 30 -6.89 -5.27 -2.83
CA PRO A 30 -8.30 -5.08 -2.49
C PRO A 30 -9.27 -5.50 -3.59
N LYS A 31 -8.92 -5.22 -4.86
CA LYS A 31 -9.74 -5.60 -6.02
C LYS A 31 -9.86 -7.12 -6.17
N ALA A 32 -8.74 -7.83 -6.14
CA ALA A 32 -8.72 -9.29 -6.25
C ALA A 32 -9.47 -9.97 -5.09
N PHE A 33 -9.36 -9.41 -3.88
CA PHE A 33 -10.13 -9.85 -2.72
C PHE A 33 -11.64 -9.70 -2.95
N ALA A 34 -12.10 -8.53 -3.40
CA ALA A 34 -13.51 -8.27 -3.71
C ALA A 34 -14.04 -9.21 -4.81
N GLU A 35 -13.20 -9.53 -5.80
CA GLU A 35 -13.50 -10.42 -6.93
C GLU A 35 -13.32 -11.91 -6.58
N LYS A 36 -12.90 -12.26 -5.35
CA LYS A 36 -12.61 -13.65 -4.90
C LYS A 36 -11.64 -14.41 -5.81
N ARG A 37 -10.63 -13.72 -6.32
CA ARG A 37 -9.55 -14.31 -7.12
C ARG A 37 -8.20 -14.06 -6.48
N SER A 38 -7.18 -14.76 -6.96
CA SER A 38 -5.81 -14.45 -6.59
C SER A 38 -5.38 -13.11 -7.23
N PRO A 39 -4.63 -12.26 -6.51
CA PRO A 39 -4.07 -11.04 -7.07
C PRO A 39 -2.91 -11.33 -8.02
N VAL A 40 -2.72 -10.46 -9.01
CA VAL A 40 -1.58 -10.51 -9.95
C VAL A 40 -0.63 -9.35 -9.69
N TRP A 41 0.44 -9.62 -8.94
CA TRP A 41 1.44 -8.63 -8.55
C TRP A 41 2.41 -8.32 -9.69
N LYS A 42 2.77 -7.05 -9.84
CA LYS A 42 3.72 -6.59 -10.87
C LYS A 42 4.96 -5.90 -10.32
N GLY A 43 5.01 -5.64 -9.01
CA GLY A 43 6.12 -4.96 -8.34
C GLY A 43 6.24 -3.48 -8.71
N LYS A 44 5.14 -2.84 -9.11
CA LYS A 44 5.12 -1.46 -9.59
C LYS A 44 3.85 -0.72 -9.17
#